data_AF-H1XTG6-F1
#
_entry.id   AF-H1XTG6-F1
#
_cell.length_a   1.000
_cell.length_b   1.000
_cell.length_c   1.000
_cell.angle_alpha   90.00
_cell.angle_beta   90.00
_cell.angle_gamma   90.00
#
_symmetry.space_group_name_H-M   'P 1'
#
loop_
_entity.id
_entity.type
_entity.pdbx_description
1 polymer ?
#
loop_
_entity_poly.entity_id
_entity_poly.type
_entity_poly.pdbx_seq_one_letter_code
_entity_poly.pdbx_strand_id
1 'polypeptide(L)' 'MPILKNPKMVNQSEIARKLGITPAYVHMLLTGKRSSEKYEKAIKELINRELRGKAA' A
#
# COMPACT_ATOMS: atom_id res chain seq x y z
N MET A 1 -9.17 -3.69 -9.67
CA MET A 1 -8.25 -4.83 -9.44
C MET A 1 -7.47 -4.57 -8.16
N PRO A 2 -7.25 -5.56 -7.29
CA PRO A 2 -6.48 -5.37 -6.07
C PRO A 2 -5.01 -5.04 -6.39
N ILE A 3 -4.43 -4.11 -5.63
CA ILE A 3 -3.03 -3.66 -5.83
C ILE A 3 -2.04 -4.79 -5.48
N LEU A 4 -2.41 -5.64 -4.52
CA LEU A 4 -1.60 -6.76 -4.05
C LEU A 4 -2.42 -8.04 -3.97
N LYS A 5 -1.81 -9.16 -4.38
CA LYS A 5 -2.37 -10.50 -4.16
C LYS A 5 -2.35 -10.92 -2.68
N ASN A 6 -1.40 -10.40 -1.88
CA ASN A 6 -1.29 -10.73 -0.46
C ASN A 6 -1.04 -9.49 0.44
N PRO A 7 -2.08 -8.69 0.74
CA PRO A 7 -1.96 -7.43 1.49
C PRO A 7 -1.53 -7.60 2.96
N LYS A 8 -1.49 -8.83 3.49
CA LYS A 8 -1.00 -9.15 4.84
C LYS A 8 0.51 -9.03 5.00
N MET A 9 1.26 -9.07 3.90
CA MET A 9 2.74 -8.98 3.93
C MET A 9 3.25 -7.54 4.07
N VAL A 10 2.37 -6.56 3.99
CA VAL A 10 2.72 -5.14 3.93
C VAL A 10 2.24 -4.44 5.19
N ASN A 11 3.09 -3.61 5.78
CA ASN A 11 2.74 -2.83 6.95
C ASN A 11 1.82 -1.66 6.58
N GLN A 12 0.51 -1.94 6.51
CA GLN A 12 -0.51 -0.96 6.12
C GLN A 12 -0.51 0.28 7.03
N SER A 13 -0.18 0.12 8.32
CA SER A 13 -0.07 1.23 9.28
C SER A 13 1.11 2.16 8.98
N GLU A 14 2.21 1.61 8.45
CA GLU A 14 3.36 2.41 8.05
C GLU A 14 3.10 3.14 6.73
N ILE A 15 2.47 2.47 5.76
CA ILE A 15 2.02 3.10 4.52
C ILE A 15 1.03 4.23 4.81
N ALA A 16 0.06 3.98 5.68
CA ALA A 16 -0.91 4.98 6.12
C ALA A 16 -0.25 6.22 6.70
N ARG A 17 0.74 6.03 7.59
CA ARG A 17 1.53 7.12 8.18
C ARG A 17 2.32 7.90 7.14
N LYS A 18 3.03 7.21 6.22
CA LYS A 18 3.82 7.85 5.15
C LYS A 18 2.95 8.64 4.16
N LEU A 19 1.72 8.20 3.94
CA LEU A 19 0.79 8.82 2.99
C LEU A 19 -0.19 9.80 3.63
N GLY A 20 -0.20 9.94 4.97
CA GLY A 20 -1.11 10.82 5.69
C GLY A 20 -2.58 10.42 5.58
N ILE A 21 -2.87 9.12 5.47
CA ILE A 21 -4.23 8.55 5.32
C ILE A 21 -4.49 7.51 6.41
N THR A 22 -5.76 7.09 6.55
CA THR A 22 -6.10 6.05 7.52
C THR A 22 -5.70 4.66 7.03
N PRO A 23 -5.34 3.73 7.94
CA PRO A 23 -5.09 2.33 7.57
C PRO A 23 -6.28 1.67 6.89
N ALA A 24 -7.50 2.03 7.30
CA ALA A 24 -8.73 1.56 6.65
C ALA A 24 -8.80 1.99 5.18
N TYR A 25 -8.37 3.21 4.86
CA TYR A 25 -8.31 3.71 3.48
C TYR A 25 -7.29 2.93 2.64
N VAL A 26 -6.11 2.65 3.20
CA VAL A 26 -5.09 1.80 2.56
C VAL A 26 -5.66 0.41 2.29
N HIS A 27 -6.37 -0.20 3.25
CA HIS A 27 -7.00 -1.50 3.07
C HIS A 27 -8.02 -1.50 1.93
N MET A 28 -8.85 -0.46 1.82
CA MET A 28 -9.83 -0.33 0.73
C MET A 28 -9.14 -0.21 -0.64
N LEU A 29 -8.03 0.52 -0.73
CA LEU A 29 -7.23 0.63 -1.95
C LEU A 29 -6.57 -0.71 -2.32
N LEU A 30 -5.97 -1.40 -1.35
CA LEU A 30 -5.30 -2.68 -1.57
C LEU A 30 -6.26 -3.79 -2.02
N THR A 31 -7.46 -3.82 -1.43
CA THR A 31 -8.51 -4.80 -1.76
C THR A 31 -9.29 -4.43 -3.02
N GLY A 32 -9.08 -3.23 -3.59
CA GLY A 32 -9.80 -2.74 -4.75
C GLY A 32 -11.25 -2.32 -4.46
N LYS A 33 -11.64 -2.19 -3.18
CA LYS A 33 -12.93 -1.60 -2.76
C LYS A 33 -13.01 -0.10 -3.06
N ARG A 34 -11.85 0.55 -3.19
CA ARG A 34 -11.72 1.93 -3.62
C ARG A 34 -10.57 2.04 -4.60
N SER A 35 -10.66 2.98 -5.54
CA SER A 35 -9.57 3.31 -6.46
C SER A 35 -9.17 4.76 -6.29
N SER A 36 -7.86 5.01 -6.41
CA SER A 36 -7.32 6.35 -6.45
C SER A 36 -5.93 6.31 -7.05
N GLU A 37 -5.79 6.78 -8.27
CA GLU A 37 -4.54 6.71 -9.03
C GLU A 37 -3.34 7.30 -8.27
N LYS A 38 -3.54 8.46 -7.63
CA LYS A 38 -2.54 9.12 -6.78
C LYS A 38 -2.02 8.19 -5.67
N TYR A 39 -2.94 7.62 -4.89
CA TYR A 39 -2.55 6.78 -3.76
C TYR A 39 -2.11 5.38 -4.19
N GLU A 40 -2.70 4.82 -5.24
CA GLU A 40 -2.29 3.53 -5.80
C GLU A 40 -0.83 3.54 -6.25
N LYS A 41 -0.41 4.60 -6.96
CA LYS A 41 0.98 4.77 -7.40
C LYS A 41 1.91 4.90 -6.20
N ALA A 42 1.55 5.76 -5.23
CA ALA A 42 2.36 5.97 -4.03
C ALA A 42 2.49 4.70 -3.16
N ILE A 43 1.40 3.93 -3.01
CA ILE A 43 1.39 2.65 -2.30
C ILE A 43 2.31 1.64 -3.01
N LYS A 44 2.22 1.51 -4.34
CA LYS A 44 3.10 0.63 -5.12
C LYS A 44 4.58 0.99 -4.98
N GLU A 45 4.91 2.28 -5.03
CA GLU A 45 6.29 2.77 -4.85
C GLU A 45 6.82 2.45 -3.45
N LEU A 46 6.01 2.68 -2.40
CA LEU A 46 6.37 2.35 -1.02
C LEU A 46 6.61 0.86 -0.82
N ILE A 47 5.73 0.02 -1.36
CA ILE A 47 5.86 -1.45 -1.27
C ILE A 47 7.13 -1.90 -2.00
N ASN A 48 7.39 -1.42 -3.21
CA ASN A 48 8.58 -1.77 -3.97
C ASN A 48 9.87 -1.36 -3.24
N ARG A 49 9.86 -0.21 -2.55
CA ARG A 49 11.01 0.26 -1.75
C ARG A 49 11.25 -0.63 -0.53
N GLU A 50 10.20 -1.03 0.18
CA GLU A 50 10.32 -1.93 1.35
C GLU A 50 10.73 -3.35 0.96
N LEU A 51 10.22 -3.88 -0.16
CA LEU A 51 10.62 -5.19 -0.68
C LEU A 51 12.07 -5.20 -1.17
N ARG A 52 12.52 -4.15 -1.87
CA ARG A 52 13.94 -4.02 -2.28
C ARG A 52 14.88 -3.83 -1.09
N GLY A 53 14.47 -3.08 -0.07
CA GLY A 53 15.29 -2.88 1.13
C GLY A 53 15.46 -4.13 1.99
N LYS A 54 14.60 -5.14 1.87
CA LYS A 54 14.73 -6.45 2.55
C LYS A 54 15.58 -7.47 1.78
N ALA A 55 15.91 -7.20 0.52
CA ALA A 55 16.68 -8.09 -0.33
C ALA A 55 18.18 -7.73 -0.40
N ALA A 56 18.63 -6.76 0.41
CA ALA A 56 20.01 -6.31 0.54
C ALA A 56 20.57 -6.67 1.92
#